data_AF-A0A7S4CL30-F1
#
_entry.id   AF-A0A7S4CL30-F1
#
_cell.length_a   1.000
_cell.length_b   1.000
_cell.length_c   1.000
_cell.angle_alpha   90.00
_cell.angle_beta   90.00
_cell.angle_gamma   90.00
#
_symmetry.space_group_name_H-M   'P 1'
#
loop_
_entity.id
_entity.type
_entity.pdbx_description
1 polymer ?
#
loop_
_entity_poly.entity_id
_entity_poly.type
_entity_poly.pdbx_seq_one_letter_code
_entity_poly.pdbx_strand_id
1 'polypeptide(L)'
;YPSFLVAKKRYVGYAYESPDQAEPIFDAKGVECVRRDQCNATMMMMEKCLKLLFDTDDVNAVRQYFQKQCSKIQRGDIHIQDVIFQKEVRLGSYASDRLPPPAAIIGMQQLQRDPRSEPLYGERIPYVVCNT
;
A
#
# COMPACT_ATOMS: atom_id res chain seq x y z
N TYR A 1 13.00 12.64 -19.40
CA TYR A 1 13.38 12.10 -18.07
C TYR A 1 12.28 11.15 -17.60
N PRO A 2 12.58 10.10 -16.80
CA PRO A 2 11.98 8.77 -16.94
C PRO A 2 10.55 8.68 -16.44
N SER A 3 9.77 7.85 -17.11
CA SER A 3 8.40 7.51 -16.72
C SER A 3 8.03 6.10 -17.16
N PHE A 4 7.09 5.49 -16.42
CA PHE A 4 6.47 4.23 -16.74
C PHE A 4 4.97 4.38 -16.87
N LEU A 5 4.43 3.84 -17.95
CA LEU A 5 3.00 3.69 -18.17
C LEU A 5 2.63 2.23 -17.94
N VAL A 6 1.97 1.94 -16.83
CA VAL A 6 1.62 0.57 -16.46
C VAL A 6 0.27 0.19 -17.06
N ALA A 7 -0.74 1.04 -16.88
CA ALA A 7 -2.09 0.84 -17.40
C ALA A 7 -2.89 2.17 -17.42
N LYS A 8 -4.15 2.10 -17.85
CA LYS A 8 -5.06 3.24 -17.78
C LYS A 8 -5.15 3.77 -16.34
N LYS A 9 -4.89 5.07 -16.17
CA LYS A 9 -4.84 5.77 -14.85
C LYS A 9 -3.78 5.19 -13.89
N ARG A 10 -2.76 4.50 -14.39
CA ARG A 10 -1.65 3.93 -13.61
C ARG A 10 -0.32 4.27 -14.28
N TYR A 11 0.37 5.29 -13.77
CA TYR A 11 1.65 5.76 -14.28
C TYR A 11 2.50 6.38 -13.19
N VAL A 12 3.81 6.45 -13.42
CA VAL A 12 4.76 7.05 -12.49
C VAL A 12 5.96 7.64 -13.25
N GLY A 13 6.54 8.73 -12.76
CA GLY A 13 7.73 9.32 -13.37
C GLY A 13 8.26 10.52 -12.59
N TYR A 14 9.35 11.09 -13.12
CA TYR A 14 9.90 12.35 -12.64
C TYR A 14 9.38 13.52 -13.46
N ALA A 15 8.70 14.44 -12.78
CA ALA A 15 8.12 15.66 -13.33
C ALA A 15 9.02 16.87 -13.08
N TYR A 16 9.22 17.67 -14.12
CA TYR A 16 9.90 18.96 -14.09
C TYR A 16 8.93 20.00 -14.65
N GLU A 17 8.59 21.01 -13.85
CA GLU A 17 7.59 22.02 -14.20
C GLU A 17 8.21 23.32 -14.73
N SER A 18 9.51 23.51 -14.51
CA SER A 18 10.27 24.67 -15.02
C SER A 18 11.65 24.26 -15.54
N PRO A 19 12.24 25.00 -16.48
CA PRO A 19 13.58 24.71 -17.01
C PRO A 19 14.70 24.77 -15.96
N ASP A 20 14.54 25.62 -14.94
CA ASP A 20 15.54 25.84 -13.88
C ASP A 20 15.42 24.85 -12.72
N GLN A 21 14.46 23.91 -12.78
CA GLN A 21 14.23 22.93 -11.72
C GLN A 21 15.32 21.86 -11.73
N ALA A 22 16.16 21.84 -10.69
CA ALA A 22 17.24 20.86 -10.56
C ALA A 22 16.73 19.48 -10.08
N GLU A 23 15.86 19.47 -9.07
CA GLU A 23 15.36 18.24 -8.45
C GLU A 23 13.97 17.87 -9.00
N PRO A 24 13.74 16.63 -9.47
CA PRO A 24 12.44 16.22 -9.98
C PRO A 24 11.38 16.06 -8.89
N ILE A 25 10.11 16.21 -9.27
CA ILE A 25 8.97 15.79 -8.46
C ILE A 25 8.63 14.35 -8.82
N PHE A 26 8.59 13.45 -7.83
CA PHE A 26 8.12 12.08 -8.03
C PHE A 26 6.60 12.08 -8.20
N ASP A 27 6.13 12.00 -9.44
CA ASP A 27 4.70 11.94 -9.75
C ASP A 27 4.25 10.50 -9.97
N ALA A 28 3.37 10.03 -9.08
CA ALA A 28 2.82 8.69 -9.10
C ALA A 28 1.28 8.76 -9.10
N LYS A 29 0.65 8.20 -10.13
CA LYS A 29 -0.80 8.18 -10.28
C LYS A 29 -1.32 6.76 -10.34
N GLY A 30 -2.18 6.40 -9.38
CA GLY A 30 -2.93 5.14 -9.35
C GLY A 30 -2.12 3.87 -9.10
N VAL A 31 -0.79 3.98 -9.04
CA VAL A 31 0.13 2.90 -8.63
C VAL A 31 0.08 2.67 -7.12
N GLU A 32 0.50 1.49 -6.70
CA GLU A 32 0.31 0.98 -5.34
C GLU A 32 1.00 1.85 -4.26
N CYS A 33 2.05 2.59 -4.59
CA CYS A 33 2.72 3.47 -3.64
C CYS A 33 1.89 4.67 -3.16
N VAL A 34 0.85 5.08 -3.90
CA VAL A 34 -0.04 6.19 -3.51
C VAL A 34 -1.42 5.70 -3.03
N ARG A 35 -1.62 4.39 -2.96
CA ARG A 35 -2.91 3.81 -2.61
C ARG A 35 -2.98 3.46 -1.12
N ARG A 36 -4.03 3.96 -0.47
CA ARG A 36 -4.30 3.72 0.97
C ARG A 36 -4.83 2.33 1.31
N ASP A 37 -5.02 1.44 0.33
CA ASP A 37 -5.50 0.07 0.57
C ASP A 37 -4.35 -0.94 0.72
N GLN A 38 -3.10 -0.49 0.56
CA GLN A 38 -1.88 -1.26 0.77
C GLN A 38 -1.27 -0.95 2.14
N CYS A 39 -0.44 -1.85 2.64
CA CYS A 39 0.34 -1.61 3.85
C CYS A 39 1.52 -0.66 3.57
N ASN A 40 2.04 -0.03 4.63
CA ASN A 40 3.11 0.95 4.53
C ASN A 40 4.39 0.38 3.92
N ALA A 41 4.71 -0.88 4.24
CA ALA A 41 5.86 -1.60 3.68
C ALA A 41 5.83 -1.60 2.15
N THR A 42 4.68 -1.96 1.55
CA THR A 42 4.50 -1.97 0.10
C THR A 42 4.71 -0.58 -0.51
N MET A 43 4.14 0.45 0.12
CA MET A 43 4.27 1.83 -0.38
C MET A 43 5.73 2.29 -0.39
N MET A 44 6.42 2.17 0.75
CA MET A 44 7.82 2.60 0.91
C MET A 44 8.77 1.78 0.03
N MET A 45 8.58 0.46 -0.04
CA MET A 45 9.42 -0.42 -0.85
C MET A 45 9.29 -0.08 -2.34
N MET A 46 8.06 0.06 -2.85
CA MET A 46 7.81 0.36 -4.25
C MET A 46 8.35 1.74 -4.64
N GLU A 47 8.10 2.77 -3.84
CA GLU A 47 8.63 4.12 -4.08
C GLU A 47 10.16 4.11 -4.13
N LYS A 48 10.81 3.44 -3.18
CA LYS A 48 12.28 3.37 -3.14
C LYS A 48 12.86 2.60 -4.33
N CYS A 49 12.22 1.51 -4.76
CA CYS A 49 12.62 0.77 -5.97
C CYS A 49 12.52 1.65 -7.22
N LEU A 50 11.43 2.41 -7.36
CA LEU A 50 11.21 3.28 -8.52
C LEU A 50 12.20 4.44 -8.55
N LYS A 51 12.43 5.11 -7.43
CA LYS A 51 13.44 6.17 -7.31
C LYS A 51 14.83 5.64 -7.64
N LEU A 52 15.22 4.50 -7.05
CA LEU A 52 16.52 3.89 -7.34
C LEU A 52 16.69 3.60 -8.84
N LEU A 53 15.66 3.06 -9.50
CA LEU A 53 15.70 2.82 -10.94
C LEU A 53 15.81 4.13 -11.75
N PHE A 54 15.05 5.16 -11.37
CA PHE A 54 15.07 6.44 -12.09
C PHE A 54 16.38 7.21 -11.88
N ASP A 55 17.01 7.09 -10.72
CA ASP A 55 18.24 7.80 -10.37
C ASP A 55 19.48 7.12 -10.96
N THR A 56 19.51 5.78 -11.01
CA THR A 56 20.73 5.04 -11.38
C THR A 56 20.62 4.24 -12.67
N ASP A 57 19.41 4.04 -13.22
CA ASP A 57 19.13 3.12 -14.33
C ASP A 57 19.71 1.70 -14.12
N ASP A 58 19.87 1.29 -12.86
CA ASP A 58 20.48 0.01 -12.49
C ASP A 58 19.44 -0.96 -11.91
N VAL A 59 18.99 -1.88 -12.76
CA VAL A 59 18.05 -2.95 -12.38
C VAL A 59 18.64 -3.90 -11.33
N ASN A 60 19.97 -4.10 -11.31
CA ASN A 60 20.60 -4.95 -10.30
C ASN A 60 20.55 -4.31 -8.92
N ALA A 61 20.75 -2.99 -8.82
CA ALA A 61 20.60 -2.26 -7.56
C ALA A 61 19.17 -2.40 -7.01
N VAL A 62 18.15 -2.27 -7.87
CA VAL A 62 16.74 -2.49 -7.52
C VAL A 62 16.49 -3.91 -7.03
N ARG A 63 17.00 -4.91 -7.75
CA ARG A 63 16.88 -6.32 -7.38
C ARG A 63 17.49 -6.60 -6.00
N GLN A 64 18.71 -6.12 -5.75
CA GLN A 64 19.40 -6.30 -4.48
C GLN A 64 18.63 -5.64 -3.32
N TYR A 65 18.16 -4.41 -3.52
CA TYR A 65 17.32 -3.73 -2.53
C TYR A 65 16.05 -4.51 -2.22
N PHE A 66 15.30 -4.92 -3.24
CA PHE A 66 14.04 -5.65 -3.07
C PHE A 66 14.25 -6.99 -2.34
N GLN A 67 15.24 -7.78 -2.77
CA GLN A 67 15.57 -9.06 -2.13
C GLN A 67 15.97 -8.88 -0.66
N LYS A 68 16.73 -7.82 -0.34
CA LYS A 68 17.08 -7.47 1.05
C LYS A 68 15.83 -7.17 1.89
N GLN A 69 14.86 -6.43 1.37
CA GLN A 69 13.62 -6.14 2.10
C GLN A 69 12.75 -7.41 2.26
N CYS A 70 12.61 -8.23 1.21
CA CYS A 70 11.91 -9.51 1.32
C CYS A 70 12.53 -10.42 2.38
N SER A 71 13.86 -10.49 2.44
CA SER A 71 14.57 -11.28 3.43
C SER A 71 14.35 -10.78 4.87
N LYS A 72 14.25 -9.46 5.07
CA LYS A 72 13.87 -8.89 6.38
C LYS A 72 12.46 -9.32 6.79
N ILE A 73 11.50 -9.22 5.88
CA ILE A 73 10.11 -9.61 6.13
C ILE A 73 10.03 -11.10 6.49
N GLN A 74 10.73 -11.96 5.75
CA GLN A 74 10.75 -13.40 5.99
C GLN A 74 11.34 -13.79 7.35
N ARG A 75 12.32 -13.02 7.85
CA ARG A 75 12.88 -13.22 9.20
C ARG A 75 12.00 -12.63 10.32
N GLY A 76 10.97 -11.87 9.98
CA GLY A 76 10.18 -11.11 10.95
C GLY A 76 10.84 -9.81 11.41
N ASP A 77 11.91 -9.36 10.75
CA ASP A 77 12.62 -8.11 11.04
C ASP A 77 11.87 -6.89 10.47
N ILE A 78 10.56 -6.79 10.75
CA ILE A 78 9.70 -5.69 10.28
C ILE A 78 8.81 -5.20 11.41
N HIS A 79 8.60 -3.89 11.49
CA HIS A 79 7.70 -3.31 12.47
C HIS A 79 6.26 -3.65 12.11
N ILE A 80 5.46 -4.06 13.09
CA ILE A 80 4.07 -4.47 12.84
C ILE A 80 3.24 -3.38 12.18
N GLN A 81 3.50 -2.10 12.51
CA GLN A 81 2.80 -0.97 11.89
C GLN A 81 3.01 -0.91 10.37
N ASP A 82 4.14 -1.41 9.86
CA ASP A 82 4.42 -1.38 8.43
C ASP A 82 3.61 -2.41 7.64
N VAL A 83 3.05 -3.41 8.31
CA VAL A 83 2.26 -4.49 7.72
C VAL A 83 0.76 -4.40 8.06
N ILE A 84 0.32 -3.31 8.69
CA ILE A 84 -1.10 -3.04 8.92
C ILE A 84 -1.77 -2.65 7.60
N PHE A 85 -2.85 -3.36 7.27
CA PHE A 85 -3.80 -2.96 6.24
C PHE A 85 -4.93 -2.15 6.85
N GLN A 86 -5.49 -1.20 6.11
CA GLN A 86 -6.64 -0.42 6.54
C GLN A 86 -7.65 -0.34 5.40
N LYS A 87 -8.87 -0.87 5.61
CA LYS A 87 -9.91 -0.85 4.57
C LYS A 87 -11.21 -0.28 5.12
N GLU A 88 -11.88 0.47 4.25
CA GLU A 88 -13.19 1.06 4.55
C GLU A 88 -14.25 -0.03 4.67
N VAL A 89 -15.02 0.04 5.75
CA VAL A 89 -16.10 -0.88 6.06
C VAL A 89 -17.44 -0.18 5.86
N ARG A 90 -18.38 -0.88 5.22
CA ARG A 90 -19.73 -0.41 4.94
C ARG A 90 -20.71 -1.52 5.30
N LEU A 91 -20.90 -1.74 6.60
CA LEU A 91 -21.82 -2.76 7.10
C LEU A 91 -23.23 -2.57 6.52
N GLY A 92 -23.91 -3.66 6.21
CA GLY A 92 -25.22 -3.66 5.54
C GLY A 92 -25.20 -3.46 4.02
N SER A 93 -24.06 -3.07 3.41
CA SER A 93 -23.95 -2.94 1.94
C SER A 93 -23.35 -4.17 1.24
N TYR A 94 -22.83 -5.13 2.01
CA TYR A 94 -22.23 -6.35 1.46
C TYR A 94 -23.31 -7.35 1.10
N ALA A 95 -23.17 -7.98 -0.07
CA ALA A 95 -24.08 -9.02 -0.51
C ALA A 95 -23.98 -10.26 0.40
N SER A 96 -25.12 -10.88 0.70
CA SER A 96 -25.22 -12.04 1.60
C SER A 96 -24.66 -13.33 1.01
N ASP A 97 -24.45 -13.39 -0.31
CA ASP A 97 -23.94 -14.55 -1.05
C ASP A 97 -22.41 -14.66 -1.04
N ARG A 98 -21.69 -13.67 -0.48
CA ARG A 98 -20.23 -13.60 -0.51
C ARG A 98 -19.68 -13.31 0.88
N LEU A 99 -18.48 -13.85 1.15
CA LEU A 99 -17.74 -13.45 2.34
C LEU A 99 -17.46 -11.94 2.28
N PRO A 100 -17.77 -11.19 3.35
CA PRO A 100 -17.44 -9.79 3.40
C PRO A 100 -15.91 -9.61 3.49
N PRO A 101 -15.39 -8.41 3.16
CA PRO A 101 -13.96 -8.13 3.27
C PRO A 101 -13.42 -8.40 4.69
N PRO A 102 -12.12 -8.73 4.86
CA PRO A 102 -11.54 -9.01 6.17
C PRO A 102 -11.80 -7.92 7.22
N ALA A 103 -11.69 -6.65 6.81
CA ALA A 103 -12.01 -5.51 7.68
C ALA A 103 -13.45 -5.53 8.20
N ALA A 104 -14.42 -5.93 7.35
CA ALA A 104 -15.82 -6.04 7.75
C ALA A 104 -16.07 -7.22 8.69
N ILE A 105 -15.38 -8.36 8.48
CA ILE A 105 -15.42 -9.51 9.40
C ILE A 105 -14.93 -9.06 10.79
N ILE A 106 -13.81 -8.33 10.85
CA ILE A 106 -13.24 -7.82 12.10
C ILE A 106 -14.19 -6.82 12.76
N GLY A 107 -14.80 -5.91 11.99
CA GLY A 107 -15.81 -4.98 12.49
C GLY A 107 -17.03 -5.70 13.08
N MET A 108 -17.52 -6.76 12.43
CA MET A 108 -18.62 -7.58 12.96
C MET A 108 -18.21 -8.33 14.24
N GLN A 109 -16.98 -8.83 14.32
CA GLN A 109 -16.46 -9.46 15.55
C GLN A 109 -16.31 -8.46 16.70
N GLN A 110 -15.89 -7.22 16.41
CA GLN A 110 -15.84 -6.14 17.40
C GLN A 110 -17.25 -5.79 17.90
N LEU A 111 -18.22 -5.68 17.00
CA LEU A 111 -19.63 -5.45 17.35
C LEU A 111 -20.23 -6.57 18.21
N GLN A 112 -19.90 -7.83 17.91
CA GLN A 112 -20.35 -8.98 18.72
C GLN A 112 -19.76 -8.96 20.14
N ARG A 113 -18.54 -8.45 20.30
CA ARG A 113 -17.87 -8.34 21.61
C ARG A 113 -18.38 -7.15 22.41
N ASP A 114 -18.59 -6.01 21.75
CA ASP A 114 -19.13 -4.80 22.34
C ASP A 114 -20.09 -4.12 21.37
N PRO A 115 -21.40 -4.04 21.70
CA PRO A 115 -22.40 -3.37 20.86
C PRO A 115 -22.11 -1.89 20.57
N ARG A 116 -21.26 -1.22 21.37
CA ARG A 116 -20.85 0.18 21.14
C ARG A 116 -19.71 0.32 20.14
N SER A 117 -19.07 -0.78 19.76
CA SER A 117 -17.98 -0.82 18.80
C SER A 117 -18.48 -0.99 17.36
N GLU A 118 -19.69 -0.51 17.05
CA GLU A 118 -20.23 -0.53 15.69
C GLU A 118 -19.40 0.37 14.77
N PRO A 119 -18.82 -0.18 13.68
CA PRO A 119 -18.09 0.62 12.72
C PRO A 119 -18.99 1.64 12.02
N LEU A 120 -18.54 2.88 11.96
CA LEU A 120 -19.22 3.92 11.21
C LEU A 120 -19.16 3.64 9.70
N TYR A 121 -20.11 4.21 8.95
CA TYR A 121 -20.14 4.06 7.50
C TYR A 121 -18.87 4.64 6.86
N GLY A 122 -18.09 3.80 6.19
CA GLY A 122 -16.82 4.19 5.56
C GLY A 122 -15.64 4.25 6.53
N GLU A 123 -15.81 3.81 7.78
CA GLU A 123 -14.71 3.73 8.74
C GLU A 123 -13.63 2.76 8.27
N ARG A 124 -12.37 3.13 8.46
CA ARG A 124 -11.22 2.29 8.10
C ARG A 124 -10.80 1.42 9.27
N ILE A 125 -11.09 0.13 9.17
CA ILE A 125 -10.70 -0.82 10.21
C ILE A 125 -9.29 -1.36 9.90
N PRO A 126 -8.32 -1.21 10.83
CA PRO A 126 -6.98 -1.75 10.68
C PRO A 126 -6.97 -3.26 10.96
N TYR A 127 -6.16 -3.99 10.21
CA TYR A 127 -5.93 -5.41 10.45
C TYR A 127 -4.57 -5.88 9.94
N VAL A 128 -4.10 -7.00 10.49
CA VAL A 128 -2.93 -7.73 10.01
C VAL A 128 -3.36 -9.14 9.63
N VAL A 129 -2.57 -9.78 8.76
CA VAL A 129 -2.77 -11.18 8.39
C VAL A 129 -1.71 -12.00 9.10
N CYS A 130 -2.13 -13.01 9.85
CA CYS A 130 -1.26 -13.92 10.57
C CYS A 130 -1.51 -15.35 10.09
N ASN A 131 -0.46 -16.18 10.07
CA ASN A 131 -0.66 -17.62 9.88
C ASN A 131 -1.22 -18.18 11.18
N THR A 132 -2.29 -18.97 11.09
CA THR A 132 -2.95 -19.61 12.24
C THR A 132 -2.56 -21.07 12.31
#